data_AF-A0A7S2JJP1-F1
#
_entry.id   AF-A0A7S2JJP1-F1
#
_cell.length_a   1.000
_cell.length_b   1.000
_cell.length_c   1.000
_cell.angle_alpha   90.00
_cell.angle_beta   90.00
_cell.angle_gamma   90.00
#
_symmetry.space_group_name_H-M   'P 1'
#
loop_
_entity.id
_entity.type
_entity.pdbx_description
1 polymer ?
#
loop_
_entity_poly.entity_id
_entity_poly.type
_entity_poly.pdbx_seq_one_letter_code
_entity_poly.pdbx_strand_id
1 'polypeptide(L)'
;YDCNAGFANWQAGWSLPKKQFCCHKMGRGCEPLPPPDPFNCAVDWLSWGTSWTPAKKAWCCAHHHKGCGTPPPTPMYDCNAGFANWKAGWSAEKKAWCCKHRGRGCQAST
;
A
#
# COMPACT_ATOMS: atom_id res chain seq x y z
N TYR A 1 -29.47 26.28 -7.73
CA TYR A 1 -28.26 26.74 -8.43
C TYR A 1 -28.50 26.65 -9.94
N ASP A 2 -28.27 27.73 -10.68
CA ASP A 2 -28.29 27.69 -12.15
C ASP A 2 -26.93 27.19 -12.66
N CYS A 3 -26.93 25.99 -13.26
CA CYS A 3 -25.76 25.30 -13.76
C CYS A 3 -25.35 25.72 -15.19
N ASN A 4 -26.09 26.62 -15.83
CA ASN A 4 -25.72 27.22 -17.12
C ASN A 4 -25.04 28.58 -16.92
N ALA A 5 -25.40 29.29 -15.86
CA ALA A 5 -24.83 30.60 -15.53
C ALA A 5 -23.32 30.52 -15.28
N GLY A 6 -22.54 31.12 -16.18
CA GLY A 6 -21.07 31.15 -16.11
C GLY A 6 -20.42 29.80 -16.38
N PHE A 7 -21.10 28.88 -17.08
CA PHE A 7 -20.57 27.54 -17.36
C PHE A 7 -19.25 27.58 -18.14
N ALA A 8 -18.99 28.59 -18.97
CA ALA A 8 -17.73 28.68 -19.73
C ALA A 8 -16.47 28.82 -18.85
N ASN A 9 -16.59 29.42 -17.65
CA ASN A 9 -15.48 29.63 -16.71
C ASN A 9 -15.80 29.02 -15.33
N TRP A 10 -16.58 27.95 -15.32
CA TRP A 10 -17.14 27.35 -14.11
C TRP A 10 -16.07 26.94 -13.07
N GLN A 11 -14.86 26.57 -13.52
CA GLN A 11 -13.76 26.17 -12.63
C GLN A 11 -13.32 27.30 -11.68
N ALA A 12 -13.27 28.54 -12.15
CA ALA A 12 -12.88 29.69 -11.35
C ALA A 12 -14.10 30.49 -10.84
N GLY A 13 -15.19 30.51 -11.61
CA GLY A 13 -16.36 31.34 -11.34
C GLY A 13 -17.45 30.70 -10.49
N TRP A 14 -17.44 29.37 -10.31
CA TRP A 14 -18.42 28.70 -9.44
C TRP A 14 -17.87 28.47 -8.04
N SER A 15 -18.71 28.72 -7.04
CA SER A 15 -18.45 28.33 -5.67
C SER A 15 -18.48 26.80 -5.52
N LEU A 16 -17.72 26.26 -4.56
CA LEU A 16 -17.65 24.82 -4.28
C LEU A 16 -19.05 24.15 -4.12
N PRO A 17 -20.03 24.75 -3.42
CA PRO A 17 -21.38 24.18 -3.32
C PRO A 17 -22.12 24.16 -4.66
N LYS A 18 -21.93 25.19 -5.51
CA LYS A 18 -22.52 25.26 -6.86
C LYS A 18 -21.92 24.19 -7.76
N LYS A 19 -20.59 23.99 -7.72
CA LYS A 19 -19.89 22.92 -8.43
C LYS A 19 -20.41 21.54 -8.02
N GLN A 20 -20.48 21.25 -6.71
CA GLN A 20 -20.96 19.96 -6.20
C GLN A 20 -22.42 19.70 -6.57
N PHE A 21 -23.30 20.69 -6.37
CA PHE A 21 -24.72 20.55 -6.72
C PHE A 21 -24.92 20.31 -8.22
N CYS A 22 -24.26 21.11 -9.07
CA CYS A 22 -24.38 21.01 -10.52
C CYS A 22 -23.74 19.73 -11.08
N CYS A 23 -22.66 19.25 -10.47
CA CYS A 23 -22.07 17.97 -10.82
C CYS A 23 -23.00 16.80 -10.42
N HIS A 24 -23.53 16.79 -9.19
CA HIS A 24 -24.35 15.68 -8.69
C HIS A 24 -25.75 15.62 -9.31
N LYS A 25 -26.41 16.77 -9.50
CA LYS A 25 -27.80 16.83 -10.00
C LYS A 25 -27.90 16.93 -11.52
N MET A 26 -26.94 17.58 -12.18
CA MET A 26 -27.02 17.96 -13.60
C MET A 26 -25.85 17.45 -14.44
N GLY A 27 -24.85 16.77 -13.84
CA GLY A 27 -23.68 16.26 -14.53
C GLY A 27 -22.78 17.34 -15.15
N ARG A 28 -22.90 18.60 -14.70
CA ARG A 28 -22.18 19.75 -15.28
C ARG A 28 -21.18 20.33 -14.29
N GLY A 29 -19.99 20.64 -14.78
CA GLY A 29 -18.94 21.26 -13.97
C GLY A 29 -18.41 20.32 -12.88
N CYS A 30 -18.24 19.05 -13.24
CA CYS A 30 -17.52 18.10 -12.41
C CYS A 30 -16.03 18.37 -12.56
N GLU A 31 -15.36 18.65 -11.45
CA GLU A 31 -13.91 18.62 -11.43
C GLU A 31 -13.48 17.17 -11.65
N PRO A 32 -12.46 16.89 -12.49
CA PRO A 32 -11.91 15.55 -12.55
C PRO A 32 -11.53 15.16 -11.13
N LEU A 33 -12.03 13.99 -10.69
CA LEU A 33 -11.63 13.44 -9.41
C LEU A 33 -10.10 13.47 -9.37
N PRO A 34 -9.47 13.95 -8.29
CA PRO A 34 -8.06 13.69 -8.10
C PRO A 34 -7.86 12.18 -8.28
N PRO A 35 -6.82 11.75 -9.01
CA PRO A 35 -6.62 10.33 -9.27
C PRO A 35 -6.74 9.60 -7.92
N PRO A 36 -7.61 8.57 -7.83
CA PRO A 36 -7.78 7.83 -6.58
C PRO A 36 -6.41 7.41 -6.11
N ASP A 37 -6.11 7.61 -4.81
CA ASP A 37 -4.80 7.32 -4.22
C ASP A 37 -4.22 6.02 -4.79
N PRO A 38 -3.26 6.08 -5.73
CA PRO A 38 -2.89 4.90 -6.50
C PRO A 38 -2.15 3.88 -5.64
N PHE A 39 -1.71 4.29 -4.44
CA PHE A 39 -0.75 3.57 -3.64
C PHE A 39 -1.12 3.60 -2.15
N ASN A 40 -1.89 2.60 -1.70
CA ASN A 40 -2.13 2.40 -0.28
C ASN A 40 -0.85 1.90 0.44
N CYS A 41 -0.27 2.76 1.27
CA CYS A 41 0.97 2.53 2.00
C CYS A 41 0.85 1.60 3.21
N ALA A 42 -0.34 1.09 3.54
CA ALA A 42 -0.53 0.12 4.61
C ALA A 42 -0.47 -1.34 4.10
N VAL A 43 -0.78 -1.56 2.82
CA VAL A 43 -0.80 -2.91 2.22
C VAL A 43 0.62 -3.45 2.08
N ASP A 44 0.83 -4.69 2.55
CA ASP A 44 2.11 -5.38 2.53
C ASP A 44 3.25 -4.59 3.19
N TRP A 45 2.92 -3.78 4.20
CA TRP A 45 3.91 -2.98 4.93
C TRP A 45 5.05 -3.84 5.49
N LEU A 46 4.78 -5.02 6.04
CA LEU A 46 5.83 -5.89 6.59
C LEU A 46 6.80 -6.44 5.55
N SER A 47 6.39 -6.48 4.28
CA SER A 47 7.19 -6.93 3.14
C SER A 47 7.37 -5.84 2.10
N TRP A 48 7.23 -4.57 2.48
CA TRP A 48 7.19 -3.44 1.54
C TRP A 48 8.45 -3.36 0.67
N GLY A 49 9.58 -3.81 1.21
CA GLY A 49 10.85 -3.90 0.51
C GLY A 49 10.81 -4.75 -0.76
N THR A 50 10.09 -5.86 -0.72
CA THR A 50 9.97 -6.82 -1.84
C THR A 50 8.64 -6.66 -2.59
N SER A 51 7.57 -6.34 -1.88
CA SER A 51 6.20 -6.32 -2.42
C SER A 51 5.82 -5.00 -3.08
N TRP A 52 6.45 -3.88 -2.71
CA TRP A 52 6.11 -2.59 -3.31
C TRP A 52 6.90 -2.34 -4.59
N THR A 53 6.21 -1.84 -5.61
CA THR A 53 6.83 -1.30 -6.82
C THR A 53 7.63 -0.03 -6.50
N PRO A 54 8.61 0.35 -7.34
CA PRO A 54 9.37 1.59 -7.16
C PRO A 54 8.47 2.83 -7.04
N ALA A 55 7.39 2.88 -7.83
CA ALA A 55 6.41 3.97 -7.79
C ALA A 55 5.66 4.03 -6.45
N LYS A 56 5.22 2.89 -5.92
CA LYS A 56 4.55 2.82 -4.61
C LYS A 56 5.49 3.27 -3.48
N LYS A 57 6.76 2.86 -3.52
CA LYS A 57 7.80 3.29 -2.56
C LYS A 57 8.02 4.79 -2.61
N ALA A 58 8.25 5.34 -3.80
CA ALA A 58 8.48 6.78 -3.98
C ALA A 58 7.29 7.60 -3.51
N TRP A 59 6.07 7.20 -3.88
CA TRP A 59 4.85 7.93 -3.53
C TRP A 59 4.57 7.90 -2.02
N CYS A 60 4.62 6.71 -1.41
CA CYS A 60 4.43 6.54 0.04
C CYS A 60 5.51 7.22 0.86
N CYS A 61 6.75 7.28 0.33
CA CYS A 61 7.83 7.99 0.97
C CYS A 61 7.60 9.51 0.93
N ALA A 62 7.19 10.04 -0.22
CA ALA A 62 6.95 11.48 -0.40
C ALA A 62 5.73 12.01 0.37
N HIS A 63 4.65 11.23 0.48
CA HIS A 63 3.38 11.71 1.05
C HIS A 63 3.13 11.23 2.49
N HIS A 64 3.64 10.06 2.87
CA HIS A 64 3.38 9.43 4.16
C HIS A 64 4.64 9.13 4.98
N HIS A 65 5.82 9.46 4.46
CA HIS A 65 7.12 9.11 5.06
C HIS A 65 7.28 7.62 5.38
N LYS A 66 6.59 6.77 4.59
CA LYS A 66 6.60 5.31 4.74
C LYS A 66 7.32 4.68 3.55
N GLY A 67 8.17 3.70 3.82
CA GLY A 67 8.89 2.98 2.76
C GLY A 67 10.06 3.79 2.18
N CYS A 68 10.59 4.74 2.96
CA CYS A 68 11.83 5.44 2.65
C CYS A 68 13.02 4.63 3.20
N GLY A 69 13.96 4.23 2.34
CA GLY A 69 15.24 3.64 2.76
C GLY A 69 15.31 2.12 2.73
N THR A 70 16.15 1.54 3.60
CA THR A 70 16.36 0.09 3.65
C THR A 70 15.12 -0.57 4.28
N PRO A 71 14.46 -1.51 3.60
CA PRO A 71 13.31 -2.18 4.17
C PRO A 71 13.68 -2.94 5.44
N PRO A 72 12.76 -3.04 6.42
CA PRO A 72 12.99 -3.86 7.60
C PRO A 72 13.27 -5.30 7.15
N PRO A 73 14.11 -6.04 7.89
CA PRO A 73 14.34 -7.46 7.59
C PRO A 73 12.98 -8.15 7.58
N THR A 74 12.56 -8.57 6.38
CA THR A 74 11.26 -9.17 6.19
C THR A 74 11.17 -10.43 7.06
N PRO A 75 10.03 -10.72 7.71
CA PRO A 75 9.75 -12.04 8.25
C PRO A 75 9.47 -12.97 7.06
N MET A 76 10.51 -13.24 6.26
CA MET A 76 10.45 -13.98 5.00
C MET A 76 10.14 -15.47 5.20
N TYR A 77 10.04 -15.93 6.45
CA TYR A 77 9.97 -17.34 6.81
C TYR A 77 8.72 -17.65 7.64
N ASP A 78 7.68 -18.14 6.98
CA ASP A 78 6.55 -18.76 7.69
C ASP A 78 6.98 -20.13 8.27
N CYS A 79 7.14 -20.16 9.59
CA CYS A 79 7.55 -21.33 10.37
C CYS A 79 6.46 -22.41 10.50
N ASN A 80 5.25 -22.17 9.98
CA ASN A 80 4.20 -23.19 9.85
C ASN A 80 4.22 -23.82 8.45
N ALA A 81 4.55 -23.03 7.42
CA ALA A 81 4.58 -23.49 6.03
C ALA A 81 5.58 -24.63 5.84
N GLY A 82 5.06 -25.82 5.55
CA GLY A 82 5.86 -27.04 5.37
C GLY A 82 6.51 -27.55 6.65
N PHE A 83 5.97 -27.21 7.84
CA PHE A 83 6.56 -27.64 9.10
C PHE A 83 6.65 -29.17 9.21
N ALA A 84 5.67 -29.93 8.73
CA ALA A 84 5.70 -31.40 8.78
C ALA A 84 6.98 -32.01 8.17
N ASN A 85 7.54 -31.38 7.13
CA ASN A 85 8.76 -31.81 6.46
C ASN A 85 9.90 -30.79 6.63
N TRP A 86 9.87 -29.95 7.67
CA TRP A 86 10.79 -28.82 7.82
C TRP A 86 12.27 -29.23 7.73
N LYS A 87 12.61 -30.43 8.20
CA LYS A 87 13.99 -30.95 8.24
C LYS A 87 14.58 -31.09 6.83
N ALA A 88 13.78 -31.49 5.84
CA ALA A 88 14.20 -31.61 4.44
C ALA A 88 13.73 -30.45 3.56
N GLY A 89 12.56 -29.87 3.86
CA GLY A 89 11.89 -28.88 3.02
C GLY A 89 12.18 -27.41 3.36
N TRP A 90 12.84 -27.10 4.49
CA TRP A 90 13.25 -25.73 4.80
C TRP A 90 14.71 -25.49 4.44
N SER A 91 14.99 -24.30 3.91
CA SER A 91 16.35 -23.79 3.73
C SER A 91 17.02 -23.58 5.09
N ALA A 92 18.37 -23.52 5.10
CA ALA A 92 19.14 -23.32 6.32
C ALA A 92 18.79 -21.99 7.01
N GLU A 93 18.56 -20.92 6.22
CA GLU A 93 18.18 -19.61 6.74
C GLU A 93 16.78 -19.66 7.39
N LYS A 94 15.83 -20.35 6.76
CA LYS A 94 14.47 -20.53 7.30
C LYS A 94 14.50 -21.26 8.64
N LYS A 95 15.31 -22.32 8.75
CA LYS A 95 15.50 -23.09 10.00
C LYS A 95 16.09 -22.24 11.11
N ALA A 96 17.18 -21.52 10.82
CA ALA A 96 17.84 -20.66 11.79
C ALA A 96 16.92 -19.53 12.29
N TRP A 97 16.20 -18.89 11.36
CA TRP A 97 15.28 -17.80 11.70
C TRP A 97 14.10 -18.30 12.53
N CYS A 98 13.45 -19.39 12.09
CA CYS A 98 12.31 -19.96 12.80
C CYS A 98 12.68 -20.52 14.18
N CYS A 99 13.88 -21.04 14.33
CA CYS A 99 14.39 -21.47 15.63
C CYS A 99 14.59 -20.27 16.57
N LYS A 100 15.26 -19.21 16.09
CA LYS A 100 15.59 -18.02 16.89
C LYS A 100 14.38 -17.17 17.26
N HIS A 101 13.42 -16.98 16.35
CA HIS A 101 12.30 -16.06 16.53
C HIS A 101 10.99 -16.75 16.94
N ARG A 102 10.83 -18.05 16.64
CA ARG A 102 9.58 -18.79 16.83
C ARG A 102 9.74 -20.10 17.60
N GLY A 103 10.96 -20.47 17.99
CA GLY A 103 11.25 -21.73 18.69
C GLY A 103 10.90 -22.98 17.87
N ARG A 104 10.84 -22.87 16.53
CA ARG A 104 10.38 -23.94 15.63
C ARG A 104 11.48 -24.37 14.67
N GLY A 105 11.62 -25.67 14.46
CA GLY A 105 12.59 -26.20 13.51
C GLY A 105 14.04 -26.01 13.94
N CYS A 106 14.29 -25.97 15.25
CA CYS A 106 15.64 -26.07 15.79
C CYS A 106 16.19 -27.47 15.54
N GLN A 107 17.39 -27.57 14.96
CA GLN A 107 18.14 -28.82 15.01
C GLN A 107 18.64 -28.97 16.45
N ALA A 108 18.31 -30.09 17.10
CA ALA A 108 19.03 -30.47 18.30
C ALA A 108 20.49 -30.67 17.87
N SER A 109 21.37 -29.82 18.39
CA SER A 109 22.81 -30.02 18.27
C SER A 109 23.12 -31.39 18.86
N THR A 110 23.56 -32.32 18.01
CA THR A 110 24.25 -33.53 18.48
C THR A 110 25.58 -33.14 19.09
#